data_AF-A0A7X9CSI8-F1
#
_entry.id   AF-A0A7X9CSI8-F1
#
_cell.length_a   1.000
_cell.length_b   1.000
_cell.length_c   1.000
_cell.angle_alpha   90.00
_cell.angle_beta   90.00
_cell.angle_gamma   90.00
#
_symmetry.space_group_name_H-M   'P 1'
#
loop_
_entity.id
_entity.type
_entity.pdbx_description
1 polymer ?
#
loop_
_entity_poly.entity_id
_entity_poly.type
_entity_poly.pdbx_seq_one_letter_code
_entity_poly.pdbx_strand_id
1 'polypeptide(L)' 'GRSAIEWIIDRYQVRTDKKSGITNDPNDWGREHGNERYILDLLLSVITVSMESVRIVKSLPKLDFEE' A
#
# COMPACT_ATOMS: atom_id res chain seq x y z
N GLY A 1 -8.91 -2.13 -11.78
CA GLY A 1 -7.70 -1.84 -10.98
C GLY A 1 -8.07 -1.84 -9.52
N ARG A 2 -7.19 -2.33 -8.64
CA ARG A 2 -7.38 -2.22 -7.18
C ARG A 2 -6.89 -0.86 -6.69
N SER A 3 -7.53 -0.31 -5.66
CA SER A 3 -7.06 0.89 -4.99
C SER A 3 -5.72 0.63 -4.26
N ALA A 4 -4.96 1.70 -3.99
CA ALA A 4 -3.72 1.59 -3.22
C ALA A 4 -3.97 1.03 -1.80
N ILE A 5 -5.13 1.34 -1.20
CA ILE A 5 -5.53 0.85 0.12
C ILE A 5 -5.82 -0.66 0.06
N GLU A 6 -6.57 -1.13 -0.94
CA GLU A 6 -6.83 -2.57 -1.14
C GLU A 6 -5.55 -3.37 -1.35
N TRP A 7 -4.54 -2.77 -2.00
CA TRP A 7 -3.22 -3.39 -2.14
C TRP A 7 -2.57 -3.67 -0.78
N ILE A 8 -2.65 -2.73 0.17
CA ILE A 8 -2.13 -2.95 1.52
C ILE A 8 -2.89 -4.08 2.21
N ILE A 9 -4.23 -4.08 2.15
CA ILE A 9 -5.07 -5.09 2.80
C ILE A 9 -4.82 -6.50 2.24
N ASP A 10 -4.66 -6.65 0.92
CA ASP A 10 -4.43 -7.97 0.31
C ASP A 10 -3.02 -8.50 0.57
N ARG A 11 -2.02 -7.62 0.66
CA ARG A 11 -0.60 -8.03 0.78
C ARG A 11 -0.13 -8.18 2.22
N TYR A 12 -0.57 -7.31 3.12
CA TYR A 12 -0.15 -7.29 4.52
C TYR A 12 -1.09 -8.13 5.39
N GLN A 13 -1.17 -9.42 5.08
CA GLN A 13 -1.90 -10.41 5.87
C GLN A 13 -1.07 -11.68 6.04
N VAL A 14 -1.27 -12.38 7.16
CA VAL A 14 -0.62 -13.67 7.40
C VAL A 14 -1.18 -14.71 6.42
N ARG A 15 -0.31 -15.32 5.63
CA ARG A 15 -0.68 -16.39 4.70
C ARG A 15 0.34 -17.51 4.73
N THR A 16 -0.16 -18.74 4.73
CA THR A 16 0.66 -19.95 4.58
C THR A 16 0.42 -20.55 3.21
N ASP A 17 1.50 -20.72 2.43
CA ASP A 17 1.41 -21.42 1.16
C ASP A 17 1.16 -22.92 1.40
N LYS A 18 0.12 -23.47 0.76
CA LYS A 18 -0.32 -24.86 1.01
C LYS A 18 0.66 -25.91 0.50
N LYS A 19 1.45 -25.59 -0.53
CA LYS A 19 2.37 -26.54 -1.16
C LYS A 19 3.68 -26.65 -0.38
N SER A 20 4.23 -25.52 0.01
CA SER A 20 5.52 -25.43 0.72
C SER A 20 5.37 -25.44 2.24
N GLY A 21 4.19 -25.09 2.77
CA GLY A 21 3.99 -24.88 4.21
C GLY A 21 4.65 -23.60 4.75
N ILE A 22 5.25 -22.77 3.89
CA ILE A 22 5.93 -21.55 4.29
C ILE A 22 4.89 -20.49 4.66
N THR A 23 4.99 -19.98 5.90
CA THR A 23 4.16 -18.88 6.38
C THR A 23 4.86 -17.55 6.11
N ASN A 24 4.12 -16.64 5.50
CA ASN A 24 4.50 -15.25 5.33
C ASN A 24 3.71 -14.41 6.34
N ASP A 25 4.37 -14.01 7.43
CA ASP A 25 3.85 -13.08 8.42
C ASP A 25 4.49 -11.69 8.20
N PRO A 26 3.76 -10.69 7.68
CA PRO A 26 4.31 -9.35 7.47
C PRO A 26 4.69 -8.62 8.76
N ASN A 27 4.23 -9.08 9.94
CA ASN A 27 4.62 -8.50 11.21
C ASN A 27 6.08 -8.83 11.59
N ASP A 28 6.67 -9.88 11.00
CA ASP A 28 8.09 -10.22 11.21
C ASP A 28 9.00 -9.05 10.81
N TRP A 29 8.70 -8.40 9.68
CA TRP A 29 9.46 -7.25 9.22
C TRP A 29 9.46 -6.10 10.24
N GLY A 30 8.29 -5.82 10.84
CA GLY A 30 8.16 -4.81 11.88
C GLY A 30 8.98 -5.16 13.12
N ARG A 31 8.96 -6.43 13.55
CA ARG A 31 9.76 -6.92 14.69
C ARG A 31 11.26 -6.83 14.43
N GLU A 32 11.72 -7.27 13.25
CA GLU A 32 13.13 -7.23 12.84
C GLU A 32 13.72 -5.82 12.85
N HIS A 33 12.90 -4.81 12.54
CA HIS A 33 13.33 -3.42 12.46
C HIS A 33 12.95 -2.59 13.70
N GLY A 34 12.45 -3.22 14.77
CA GLY A 34 12.04 -2.53 15.99
C GLY A 34 10.86 -1.55 15.80
N ASN A 35 10.00 -1.80 14.81
CA ASN A 35 8.83 -0.99 14.48
C ASN A 35 7.57 -1.85 14.37
N GLU A 36 6.95 -2.13 15.52
CA GLU A 36 5.72 -2.93 15.60
C GLU A 36 4.52 -2.28 14.91
N ARG A 37 4.52 -0.95 14.75
CA ARG A 37 3.41 -0.21 14.13
C ARG A 37 3.58 -0.01 12.63
N TYR A 38 4.62 -0.60 12.01
CA TYR A 38 4.96 -0.34 10.62
C TYR A 38 3.76 -0.47 9.66
N ILE A 39 2.98 -1.55 9.75
CA ILE A 39 1.86 -1.80 8.85
C ILE A 39 0.75 -0.74 9.03
N LEU A 40 0.49 -0.33 10.27
CA LEU A 40 -0.47 0.74 10.59
C LEU A 40 -0.01 2.07 10.00
N ASP A 41 1.25 2.44 10.23
CA ASP A 41 1.83 3.70 9.76
C ASP A 41 1.92 3.74 8.23
N LEU A 42 2.19 2.59 7.60
CA LEU A 42 2.14 2.42 6.15
C LEU A 42 0.72 2.65 5.60
N LEU A 43 -0.31 2.05 6.21
CA LEU A 43 -1.69 2.22 5.78
C LEU A 43 -2.14 3.69 5.85
N LEU A 44 -1.84 4.37 6.97
CA LEU A 44 -2.13 5.79 7.14
C LEU A 44 -1.39 6.67 6.11
N SER A 45 -0.13 6.34 5.83
CA SER A 45 0.67 7.02 4.82
C SER A 45 0.08 6.81 3.42
N VAL A 46 -0.36 5.59 3.08
CA VAL A 46 -0.97 5.27 1.78
C VAL A 46 -2.31 5.97 1.59
N ILE A 47 -3.12 6.11 2.64
CA ILE A 47 -4.35 6.92 2.60
C ILE A 47 -4.02 8.37 2.21
N THR A 48 -3.01 8.95 2.87
CA THR A 48 -2.57 10.32 2.60
C THR A 48 -2.06 10.45 1.17
N VAL A 49 -1.13 9.58 0.74
CA VAL A 49 -0.60 9.55 -0.63
C VAL A 49 -1.72 9.44 -1.67
N SER A 50 -2.73 8.61 -1.41
CA SER A 50 -3.88 8.45 -2.31
C SER A 50 -4.68 9.75 -2.46
N MET A 51 -4.96 10.43 -1.34
CA MET A 51 -5.67 11.71 -1.34
C MET A 51 -4.87 12.82 -2.03
N GLU A 52 -3.57 12.91 -1.75
CA GLU A 52 -2.66 13.89 -2.38
C GLU A 52 -2.53 13.65 -3.88
N SER A 53 -2.40 12.38 -4.29
CA SER A 53 -2.33 12.00 -5.70
C SER A 53 -3.57 12.44 -6.47
N VAL A 54 -4.76 12.20 -5.91
CA VAL A 54 -6.02 12.65 -6.52
C VAL A 54 -6.08 14.17 -6.61
N ARG A 55 -5.60 14.90 -5.59
CA ARG A 55 -5.56 16.36 -5.60
C ARG A 55 -4.63 16.88 -6.72
N ILE A 56 -3.44 16.31 -6.84
CA ILE A 56 -2.45 16.68 -7.87
C ILE A 56 -3.03 16.41 -9.26
N VAL A 57 -3.58 15.21 -9.49
CA VAL A 57 -4.18 14.85 -10.78
C VAL A 57 -5.30 15.81 -11.16
N LYS A 58 -6.14 16.21 -10.19
CA LYS A 58 -7.20 17.21 -10.42
C LYS A 58 -6.68 18.62 -10.69
N SER A 59 -5.46 18.94 -10.27
CA SER A 59 -4.82 20.25 -10.48
C SER A 59 -4.08 20.37 -11.81
N LEU A 60 -3.92 19.27 -12.55
CA LEU A 60 -3.24 19.29 -13.85
C LEU A 60 -4.03 20.16 -14.85
N PRO A 61 -3.32 20.91 -15.72
CA PRO A 61 -3.97 21.65 -16.78
C PRO A 61 -4.72 20.71 -17.73
N LYS A 62 -5.69 21.25 -18.48
CA LYS A 62 -6.30 20.49 -19.56
C LYS A 62 -5.23 20.08 -20.56
N LEU A 63 -5.31 18.84 -20.99
CA LEU A 63 -4.44 18.32 -22.01
C LEU A 63 -4.83 18.98 -23.34
N ASP A 64 -3.92 19.79 -23.87
CA ASP A 64 -4.06 20.38 -25.19
C ASP A 64 -3.17 19.59 -26.15
N PHE A 65 -3.76 19.14 -27.25
CA PHE A 65 -3.05 18.48 -28.32
C PHE A 65 -3.15 19.42 -29.52
N GLU A 66 -2.11 20.22 -29.75
CA GLU A 66 -1.99 20.95 -31.02
C GLU A 66 -1.91 19.92 -32.16
N GLU A 67 -2.79 20.07 -33.17
CA GLU A 67 -2.75 19.30 -34.42
C GLU A 67 -1.51 19.62 -35.27
#